data_AF-A0AAJ7BZI5-F1
#
_entry.id   AF-A0AAJ7BZI5-F1
#
_cell.length_a   1.000
_cell.length_b   1.000
_cell.length_c   1.000
_cell.angle_alpha   90.00
_cell.angle_beta   90.00
_cell.angle_gamma   90.00
#
_symmetry.space_group_name_H-M   'P 1'
#
loop_
_entity.id
_entity.type
_entity.pdbx_description
1 polymer ?
#
loop_
_entity_poly.entity_id
_entity_poly.type
_entity_poly.pdbx_seq_one_letter_code
_entity_poly.pdbx_strand_id
1 'polypeptide(L)'
;MHILVYCIIVGVFKQHFRNINATMYGTKRREISCKIPQQYLANSSLHGTRYLVEDDRHWTERIFWFFVCGLSWFGCAVMIKEVFLDYRYNSVDVTVDTLYLDWQVKFPSVSVCPGFLTDGQNIIDTFMNKKFKTKGQKYNAKRLFSDQNWGFVRGSKYFDNLTGDDLAELNEKVQMNCSDIFRRCLWNGERFNCCNQFHRIKTMIGTCFILNNYQVESNKETTMDFMMNRTTGAGELDIEFNSKLTQYNSFLLNNYEIPTTTNPNDGNSIQGMKGIRHVGFTLQDVENVAGMENVAIHQRKCRFPWENEDLVFYKLYNYNACISEIWIKRMIEYCGCVGHLFPHPPWMKVCNHSELECISKAKSAIVDNISLKGQCISDCEGTIIFSHANDWMEPTADKNAIIFHMLSLPSIRYKRYFTCSLLDVVVSVGSAAGLFMGASVLSLVEIPYWLLLRGFFR
;
A
#
# COMPACT_ATOMS: atom_id res chain seq x y z
N MET A 1 -9.64 6.32 -42.51
CA MET A 1 -10.87 5.50 -42.61
C MET A 1 -11.88 6.05 -43.63
N HIS A 2 -12.32 7.31 -43.55
CA HIS A 2 -13.32 7.89 -44.47
C HIS A 2 -12.96 7.81 -45.97
N ILE A 3 -11.69 8.02 -46.36
CA ILE A 3 -11.27 7.93 -47.77
C ILE A 3 -11.23 6.47 -48.27
N LEU A 4 -10.88 5.52 -47.41
CA LEU A 4 -10.80 4.11 -47.76
C LEU A 4 -12.19 3.51 -47.96
N VAL A 5 -13.12 3.81 -47.03
CA VAL A 5 -14.53 3.44 -47.13
C VAL A 5 -15.19 4.13 -48.32
N TYR A 6 -14.88 5.41 -48.58
CA TYR A 6 -15.34 6.13 -49.78
C TYR A 6 -14.82 5.49 -51.08
N CYS A 7 -13.54 5.11 -51.20
CA CYS A 7 -13.03 4.44 -52.41
C CYS A 7 -13.58 3.02 -52.59
N ILE A 8 -13.86 2.28 -51.50
CA ILE A 8 -14.52 0.96 -51.57
C ILE A 8 -15.99 1.12 -52.02
N ILE A 9 -16.73 2.06 -51.43
CA ILE A 9 -18.12 2.36 -51.81
C ILE A 9 -18.18 2.87 -53.25
N VAL A 10 -17.31 3.81 -53.65
CA VAL A 10 -17.23 4.32 -55.03
C VAL A 10 -16.82 3.21 -56.01
N GLY A 11 -15.98 2.25 -55.61
CA GLY A 11 -15.62 1.07 -56.41
C GLY A 11 -16.77 0.07 -56.57
N VAL A 12 -17.59 -0.13 -55.53
CA VAL A 12 -18.79 -0.98 -55.56
C VAL A 12 -19.91 -0.34 -56.40
N PHE A 13 -20.07 0.98 -56.34
CA PHE A 13 -21.13 1.70 -57.08
C PHE A 13 -20.71 2.18 -58.49
N LYS A 14 -19.43 2.13 -58.86
CA LYS A 14 -18.94 2.56 -60.19
C LYS A 14 -19.55 1.76 -61.34
N GLN A 15 -20.01 0.54 -61.08
CA GLN A 15 -20.62 -0.33 -62.09
C GLN A 15 -22.09 0.02 -62.35
N HIS A 16 -22.75 0.73 -61.42
CA HIS A 16 -24.17 1.09 -61.55
C HIS A 16 -24.40 2.45 -62.23
N PHE A 17 -23.39 3.32 -62.30
CA PHE A 17 -23.46 4.66 -62.89
C PHE A 17 -22.59 4.82 -64.15
N ARG A 18 -22.59 3.83 -65.05
CA ARG A 18 -21.86 3.91 -66.33
C ARG A 18 -22.44 4.89 -67.36
N ASN A 19 -23.57 5.56 -67.07
CA ASN A 19 -24.36 6.31 -68.07
C ASN A 19 -24.60 7.80 -67.80
N ILE A 20 -23.86 8.48 -66.92
CA ILE A 20 -24.02 9.94 -66.79
C ILE A 20 -22.68 10.64 -67.09
N ASN A 21 -22.70 11.38 -68.20
CA ASN A 21 -21.59 12.07 -68.82
C ASN A 21 -20.78 12.94 -67.84
N ALA A 22 -19.46 12.87 -68.04
CA ALA A 22 -18.44 13.63 -67.35
C ALA A 22 -18.62 15.15 -67.50
N THR A 23 -18.37 15.91 -66.43
CA THR A 23 -17.85 17.28 -66.53
C THR A 23 -16.95 17.63 -65.34
N MET A 24 -15.71 17.98 -65.72
CA MET A 24 -14.81 19.02 -65.19
C MET A 24 -14.05 18.87 -63.84
N TYR A 25 -12.72 18.74 -64.01
CA TYR A 25 -11.66 19.54 -63.38
C TYR A 25 -11.38 19.46 -61.87
N GLY A 26 -11.71 18.35 -61.20
CA GLY A 26 -11.22 18.02 -59.84
C GLY A 26 -10.58 16.62 -59.71
N THR A 27 -10.50 15.87 -60.80
CA THR A 27 -10.35 14.41 -60.80
C THR A 27 -8.93 13.90 -60.65
N LYS A 28 -7.89 14.60 -61.13
CA LYS A 28 -6.53 14.01 -61.20
C LYS A 28 -5.91 13.71 -59.83
N ARG A 29 -6.07 14.58 -58.84
CA ARG A 29 -5.59 14.35 -57.46
C ARG A 29 -6.42 13.29 -56.72
N ARG A 30 -7.73 13.20 -57.01
CA ARG A 30 -8.65 12.21 -56.44
C ARG A 30 -8.50 10.81 -57.08
N GLU A 31 -8.19 10.73 -58.37
CA GLU A 31 -7.90 9.47 -59.08
C GLU A 31 -6.59 8.84 -58.62
N ILE A 32 -5.54 9.64 -58.38
CA ILE A 32 -4.28 9.16 -57.78
C ILE A 32 -4.52 8.70 -56.34
N SER A 33 -5.37 9.42 -55.59
CA SER A 33 -5.69 9.10 -54.20
C SER A 33 -6.49 7.82 -53.99
N CYS A 34 -7.30 7.34 -54.96
CA CYS A 34 -7.96 6.02 -54.86
C CYS A 34 -7.14 4.88 -55.49
N LYS A 35 -6.19 5.15 -56.40
CA LYS A 35 -5.33 4.11 -57.00
C LYS A 35 -4.35 3.51 -55.98
N ILE A 36 -3.81 4.30 -55.06
CA ILE A 36 -2.84 3.82 -54.06
C ILE A 36 -3.49 2.84 -53.05
N PRO A 37 -4.65 3.15 -52.44
CA PRO A 37 -5.36 2.18 -51.58
C PRO A 37 -5.79 0.91 -52.31
N GLN A 38 -6.21 1.01 -53.57
CA GLN A 38 -6.57 -0.16 -54.37
C GLN A 38 -5.35 -1.05 -54.66
N GLN A 39 -4.22 -0.46 -55.05
CA GLN A 39 -2.97 -1.20 -55.26
C GLN A 39 -2.42 -1.81 -53.97
N TYR A 40 -2.61 -1.13 -52.83
CA TYR A 40 -2.28 -1.67 -51.52
C TYR A 40 -3.16 -2.87 -51.20
N LEU A 41 -4.49 -2.73 -51.20
CA LEU A 41 -5.40 -3.83 -50.86
C LEU A 41 -5.29 -5.03 -51.82
N ALA A 42 -4.92 -4.81 -53.08
CA ALA A 42 -4.67 -5.89 -54.04
C ALA A 42 -3.37 -6.67 -53.77
N ASN A 43 -2.34 -5.99 -53.23
CA ASN A 43 -1.01 -6.56 -53.00
C ASN A 43 -0.66 -6.73 -51.52
N SER A 44 -1.57 -6.41 -50.62
CA SER A 44 -1.34 -6.46 -49.17
C SER A 44 -1.38 -7.90 -48.69
N SER A 45 -0.62 -8.17 -47.63
CA SER A 45 -0.69 -9.44 -46.91
C SER A 45 -1.98 -9.60 -46.08
N LEU A 46 -2.84 -8.58 -46.00
CA LEU A 46 -4.10 -8.63 -45.25
C LEU A 46 -5.09 -9.58 -45.91
N HIS A 47 -5.47 -10.63 -45.19
CA HIS A 47 -6.36 -11.65 -45.71
C HIS A 47 -7.76 -11.08 -46.04
N GLY A 48 -8.36 -11.55 -47.13
CA GLY A 48 -9.69 -11.10 -47.59
C GLY A 48 -9.73 -9.75 -48.30
N THR A 49 -8.74 -8.86 -48.08
CA THR A 49 -8.76 -7.50 -48.66
C THR A 49 -8.57 -7.47 -50.17
N ARG A 50 -7.80 -8.41 -50.74
CA ARG A 50 -7.60 -8.55 -52.19
C ARG A 50 -8.92 -8.79 -52.93
N TYR A 51 -9.82 -9.58 -52.36
CA TYR A 51 -11.11 -9.93 -52.98
C TYR A 51 -12.08 -8.75 -53.06
N LEU A 52 -11.83 -7.66 -52.32
CA LEU A 52 -12.61 -6.43 -52.40
C LEU A 52 -12.27 -5.59 -53.64
N VAL A 53 -11.08 -5.78 -54.21
CA VAL A 53 -10.51 -4.88 -55.25
C VAL A 53 -10.26 -5.58 -56.59
N GLU A 54 -10.23 -6.92 -56.61
CA GLU A 54 -9.98 -7.70 -57.83
C GLU A 54 -11.04 -7.43 -58.94
N ASP A 55 -10.58 -7.05 -60.14
CA ASP A 55 -11.43 -6.50 -61.22
C ASP A 55 -12.43 -7.51 -61.80
N ASP A 56 -12.12 -8.81 -61.77
CA ASP A 56 -12.90 -9.87 -62.45
C ASP A 56 -14.01 -10.50 -61.58
N ARG A 57 -14.38 -9.89 -60.45
CA ARG A 57 -15.38 -10.44 -59.51
C ARG A 57 -16.75 -9.77 -59.60
N HIS A 58 -17.79 -10.60 -59.46
CA HIS A 58 -19.17 -10.15 -59.42
C HIS A 58 -19.45 -9.32 -58.15
N TRP A 59 -20.38 -8.36 -58.23
CA TRP A 59 -20.67 -7.41 -57.15
C TRP A 59 -21.17 -8.07 -55.87
N THR A 60 -21.87 -9.20 -55.98
CA THR A 60 -22.37 -9.99 -54.83
C THR A 60 -21.24 -10.61 -54.00
N GLU A 61 -20.17 -11.10 -54.63
CA GLU A 61 -19.00 -11.63 -53.93
C GLU A 61 -18.26 -10.53 -53.17
N ARG A 62 -18.18 -9.33 -53.73
CA ARG A 62 -17.56 -8.18 -53.05
C ARG A 62 -18.31 -7.78 -51.79
N ILE A 63 -19.64 -7.82 -51.83
CA ILE A 63 -20.48 -7.58 -50.65
C ILE A 63 -20.24 -8.65 -49.59
N PHE A 64 -20.17 -9.92 -49.97
CA PHE A 64 -19.86 -11.02 -49.05
C PHE A 64 -18.51 -10.80 -48.35
N TRP A 65 -17.44 -10.55 -49.10
CA TRP A 65 -16.12 -10.31 -48.51
C TRP A 65 -16.05 -9.03 -47.68
N PHE A 66 -16.84 -8.00 -48.02
CA PHE A 66 -16.93 -6.78 -47.24
C PHE A 66 -17.48 -7.06 -45.83
N PHE A 67 -18.58 -7.82 -45.74
CA PHE A 67 -19.15 -8.20 -44.44
C PHE A 67 -18.24 -9.15 -43.66
N VAL A 68 -17.63 -10.13 -44.32
CA VAL A 68 -16.72 -11.08 -43.65
C VAL A 68 -15.47 -10.36 -43.10
N CYS A 69 -14.82 -9.50 -43.90
CA CYS A 69 -13.69 -8.72 -43.43
C CYS A 69 -14.10 -7.74 -42.33
N GLY A 70 -15.25 -7.09 -42.48
CA GLY A 70 -15.79 -6.16 -41.48
C GLY A 70 -16.06 -6.83 -40.13
N LEU A 71 -16.71 -8.00 -40.15
CA LEU A 71 -16.98 -8.79 -38.95
C LEU A 71 -15.69 -9.31 -38.32
N SER A 72 -14.73 -9.75 -39.14
CA SER A 72 -13.42 -10.22 -38.66
C SER A 72 -12.64 -9.09 -37.97
N TRP A 73 -12.60 -7.90 -38.57
CA TRP A 73 -11.93 -6.73 -37.98
C TRP A 73 -12.63 -6.24 -36.72
N PHE A 74 -13.96 -6.29 -36.68
CA PHE A 74 -14.73 -5.98 -35.48
C PHE A 74 -14.41 -6.97 -34.35
N GLY A 75 -14.40 -8.28 -34.64
CA GLY A 75 -14.01 -9.32 -33.68
C GLY A 75 -12.58 -9.12 -33.15
N CYS A 76 -11.64 -8.81 -34.04
CA CYS A 76 -10.26 -8.48 -33.67
C CYS A 76 -10.19 -7.28 -32.71
N ALA A 77 -10.89 -6.19 -33.03
CA ALA A 77 -10.92 -4.99 -32.20
C ALA A 77 -11.54 -5.24 -30.82
N VAL A 78 -12.60 -6.05 -30.75
CA VAL A 78 -13.23 -6.46 -29.48
C VAL A 78 -12.24 -7.29 -28.66
N MET A 79 -11.59 -8.30 -29.24
CA MET A 79 -10.63 -9.14 -28.53
C MET A 79 -9.43 -8.32 -28.00
N ILE A 80 -8.86 -7.45 -28.83
CA ILE A 80 -7.79 -6.54 -28.42
C ILE A 80 -8.24 -5.65 -27.25
N LYS A 81 -9.46 -5.09 -27.35
CA LYS A 81 -10.03 -4.26 -26.28
C LYS A 81 -10.13 -5.04 -24.97
N GLU A 82 -10.66 -6.26 -24.98
CA GLU A 82 -10.80 -7.08 -23.76
C GLU A 82 -9.45 -7.43 -23.14
N VAL A 83 -8.44 -7.79 -23.95
CA VAL A 83 -7.06 -8.02 -23.47
C VAL A 83 -6.48 -6.77 -22.81
N PHE A 84 -6.67 -5.59 -23.43
CA PHE A 84 -6.20 -4.33 -22.85
C PHE A 84 -6.94 -3.96 -21.56
N LEU A 85 -8.24 -4.24 -21.47
CA LEU A 85 -9.01 -4.02 -20.25
C LEU A 85 -8.51 -4.94 -19.13
N ASP A 86 -8.26 -6.21 -19.43
CA ASP A 86 -7.77 -7.18 -18.45
C ASP A 86 -6.36 -6.79 -17.93
N TYR A 87 -5.44 -6.43 -18.82
CA TYR A 87 -4.13 -5.89 -18.46
C TYR A 87 -4.22 -4.63 -17.58
N ARG A 88 -5.21 -3.76 -17.84
CA ARG A 88 -5.35 -2.51 -17.10
C ARG A 88 -5.94 -2.72 -15.71
N TYR A 89 -6.89 -3.64 -15.54
CA TYR A 89 -7.70 -3.74 -14.33
C TYR A 89 -7.47 -4.99 -13.48
N ASN A 90 -6.93 -6.07 -14.06
CA ASN A 90 -6.81 -7.39 -13.43
C ASN A 90 -5.41 -8.02 -13.53
N SER A 91 -4.35 -7.23 -13.72
CA SER A 91 -2.99 -7.74 -14.03
C SER A 91 -2.25 -8.47 -12.90
N VAL A 92 -2.82 -8.52 -11.68
CA VAL A 92 -2.20 -9.16 -10.52
C VAL A 92 -3.21 -10.05 -9.81
N ASP A 93 -2.79 -11.27 -9.48
CA ASP A 93 -3.57 -12.22 -8.68
C ASP A 93 -2.70 -12.85 -7.59
N VAL A 94 -3.34 -13.46 -6.59
CA VAL A 94 -2.70 -14.02 -5.40
C VAL A 94 -3.08 -15.50 -5.26
N THR A 95 -2.08 -16.36 -5.24
CA THR A 95 -2.25 -17.81 -5.00
C THR A 95 -1.53 -18.24 -3.75
N VAL A 96 -1.84 -19.45 -3.28
CA VAL A 96 -1.16 -20.07 -2.14
C VAL A 96 -0.10 -21.04 -2.67
N ASP A 97 1.13 -20.88 -2.23
CA ASP A 97 2.23 -21.81 -2.45
C ASP A 97 2.50 -22.60 -1.17
N THR A 98 2.50 -23.93 -1.28
CA THR A 98 2.76 -24.89 -0.20
C THR A 98 4.02 -25.73 -0.43
N LEU A 99 4.71 -25.55 -1.57
CA LEU A 99 5.80 -26.41 -2.02
C LEU A 99 7.18 -25.94 -1.57
N TYR A 100 7.28 -24.73 -1.01
CA TYR A 100 8.56 -24.14 -0.64
C TYR A 100 9.04 -24.68 0.71
N LEU A 101 9.97 -25.65 0.71
CA LEU A 101 10.37 -26.37 1.92
C LEU A 101 11.48 -25.66 2.73
N ASP A 102 12.19 -24.67 2.17
CA ASP A 102 13.34 -24.00 2.80
C ASP A 102 13.03 -22.57 3.25
N TRP A 103 11.94 -22.39 4.01
CA TRP A 103 11.55 -21.06 4.51
C TRP A 103 12.60 -20.45 5.44
N GLN A 104 12.93 -19.20 5.15
CA GLN A 104 13.60 -18.28 6.07
C GLN A 104 12.65 -17.12 6.34
N VAL A 105 12.18 -17.00 7.58
CA VAL A 105 11.15 -16.03 7.96
C VAL A 105 11.64 -15.26 9.18
N LYS A 106 11.42 -13.94 9.19
CA LYS A 106 11.73 -13.11 10.35
C LYS A 106 10.66 -13.25 11.41
N PHE A 107 11.08 -13.25 12.67
CA PHE A 107 10.16 -13.10 13.78
C PHE A 107 9.39 -11.79 13.62
N PRO A 108 8.11 -11.72 13.98
CA PRO A 108 7.34 -10.48 13.85
C PRO A 108 7.92 -9.36 14.72
N SER A 109 7.53 -8.13 14.43
CA SER A 109 7.83 -7.03 15.34
C SER A 109 7.03 -7.20 16.62
N VAL A 110 7.67 -6.90 17.75
CA VAL A 110 6.98 -6.77 19.04
C VAL A 110 7.12 -5.35 19.53
N SER A 111 5.99 -4.70 19.81
CA SER A 111 5.97 -3.35 20.36
C SER A 111 5.37 -3.32 21.75
N VAL A 112 6.02 -2.63 22.68
CA VAL A 112 5.54 -2.39 24.04
C VAL A 112 5.31 -0.89 24.22
N CYS A 113 4.06 -0.52 24.45
CA CYS A 113 3.61 0.85 24.67
C CYS A 113 3.27 1.04 26.16
N PRO A 114 4.17 1.66 26.95
CA PRO A 114 3.89 1.93 28.35
C PRO A 114 2.71 2.90 28.51
N GLY A 115 1.83 2.59 29.46
CA GLY A 115 0.81 3.51 29.93
C GLY A 115 1.37 4.59 30.86
N PHE A 116 0.50 5.46 31.35
CA PHE A 116 0.89 6.53 32.26
C PHE A 116 1.41 5.99 33.60
N LEU A 117 2.66 6.34 33.94
CA LEU A 117 3.31 5.98 35.19
C LEU A 117 2.86 6.82 36.39
N THR A 118 2.88 6.22 37.58
CA THR A 118 2.72 6.93 38.85
C THR A 118 3.88 7.90 39.13
N ASP A 119 5.12 7.53 38.80
CA ASP A 119 6.28 8.42 38.96
C ASP A 119 6.20 9.64 38.03
N GLY A 120 5.55 9.47 36.87
CA GLY A 120 5.22 10.57 35.96
C GLY A 120 4.40 11.65 36.63
N GLN A 121 3.54 11.30 37.59
CA GLN A 121 2.77 12.27 38.36
C GLN A 121 3.65 13.17 39.24
N ASN A 122 4.71 12.63 39.85
CA ASN A 122 5.64 13.41 40.65
C ASN A 122 6.45 14.40 39.78
N ILE A 123 6.82 13.98 38.57
CA ILE A 123 7.50 14.83 37.58
C ILE A 123 6.59 15.99 37.18
N ILE A 124 5.32 15.70 36.90
CA ILE A 124 4.35 16.72 36.53
C ILE A 124 4.09 17.68 37.69
N ASP A 125 3.86 17.18 38.90
CA ASP A 125 3.65 18.03 40.06
C ASP A 125 4.86 18.95 40.29
N THR A 126 6.08 18.44 40.13
CA THR A 126 7.31 19.23 40.26
C THR A 126 7.39 20.31 39.18
N PHE A 127 7.09 19.97 37.92
CA PHE A 127 7.08 20.90 36.79
C PHE A 127 6.04 22.00 36.99
N MET A 128 4.80 21.63 37.33
CA MET A 128 3.68 22.54 37.54
C MET A 128 3.91 23.46 38.73
N ASN A 129 4.38 22.92 39.87
CA ASN A 129 4.70 23.73 41.05
C ASN A 129 5.79 24.77 40.75
N LYS A 130 6.81 24.40 39.96
CA LYS A 130 7.85 25.32 39.51
C LYS A 130 7.28 26.41 38.59
N LYS A 131 6.44 26.05 37.61
CA LYS A 131 5.87 26.99 36.63
C LYS A 131 4.91 27.99 37.27
N PHE A 132 4.01 27.51 38.14
CA PHE A 132 2.97 28.32 38.77
C PHE A 132 3.36 28.90 40.13
N LYS A 133 4.60 28.66 40.59
CA LYS A 133 5.11 29.10 41.90
C LYS A 133 4.22 28.65 43.07
N THR A 134 3.60 27.48 42.93
CA THR A 134 2.79 26.82 43.96
C THR A 134 3.66 25.89 44.79
N LYS A 135 3.28 25.64 46.05
CA LYS A 135 4.01 24.72 46.94
C LYS A 135 3.17 23.49 47.22
N GLY A 136 3.67 22.32 46.82
CA GLY A 136 3.09 21.01 47.19
C GLY A 136 1.69 20.74 46.63
N GLN A 137 1.26 21.47 45.60
CA GLN A 137 0.01 21.16 44.93
C GLN A 137 0.17 19.93 44.05
N LYS A 138 -0.85 19.07 44.08
CA LYS A 138 -0.97 17.90 43.22
C LYS A 138 -1.94 18.19 42.09
N TYR A 139 -1.54 17.87 40.86
CA TYR A 139 -2.32 18.12 39.66
C TYR A 139 -2.78 16.80 39.08
N ASN A 140 -4.08 16.54 38.90
CA ASN A 140 -4.53 15.30 38.27
C ASN A 140 -4.28 15.33 36.75
N ALA A 141 -3.03 15.08 36.37
CA ALA A 141 -2.49 15.29 35.04
C ALA A 141 -2.39 14.01 34.20
N LYS A 142 -2.73 12.85 34.77
CA LYS A 142 -2.83 11.57 34.02
C LYS A 142 -3.65 11.71 32.73
N ARG A 143 -4.69 12.54 32.75
CA ARG A 143 -5.55 12.80 31.59
C ARG A 143 -4.87 13.57 30.44
N LEU A 144 -3.80 14.33 30.73
CA LEU A 144 -2.97 14.98 29.69
C LEU A 144 -2.24 13.95 28.81
N PHE A 145 -2.06 12.73 29.31
CA PHE A 145 -1.34 11.64 28.63
C PHE A 145 -2.26 10.50 28.21
N SER A 146 -3.57 10.76 28.14
CA SER A 146 -4.55 9.78 27.71
C SER A 146 -4.85 9.91 26.22
N ASP A 147 -4.72 8.79 25.52
CA ASP A 147 -5.17 8.55 24.15
C ASP A 147 -6.70 8.73 23.97
N GLN A 148 -7.49 8.46 25.01
CA GLN A 148 -8.95 8.62 24.95
C GLN A 148 -9.37 10.08 24.76
N ASN A 149 -8.71 11.01 25.45
CA ASN A 149 -9.03 12.44 25.38
C ASN A 149 -8.05 13.25 24.52
N TRP A 150 -7.08 12.58 23.88
CA TRP A 150 -6.00 13.23 23.12
C TRP A 150 -5.34 14.38 23.91
N GLY A 151 -5.18 14.15 25.21
CA GLY A 151 -4.56 15.08 26.15
C GLY A 151 -5.42 16.25 26.65
N PHE A 152 -6.67 16.42 26.21
CA PHE A 152 -7.52 17.50 26.73
C PHE A 152 -8.07 17.22 28.13
N VAL A 153 -8.11 18.24 29.00
CA VAL A 153 -8.64 18.16 30.36
C VAL A 153 -9.57 19.35 30.65
N ARG A 154 -10.86 19.08 30.84
CA ARG A 154 -11.86 20.13 31.07
C ARG A 154 -11.80 20.72 32.48
N GLY A 155 -11.91 22.05 32.58
CA GLY A 155 -12.23 22.76 33.84
C GLY A 155 -11.05 23.02 34.76
N SER A 156 -9.81 23.10 34.24
CA SER A 156 -8.61 23.37 35.03
C SER A 156 -7.87 24.61 34.53
N LYS A 157 -8.03 25.72 35.26
CA LYS A 157 -7.32 26.98 34.96
C LYS A 157 -5.80 26.85 34.93
N TYR A 158 -5.26 25.87 35.67
CA TYR A 158 -3.82 25.58 35.65
C TYR A 158 -3.39 24.96 34.33
N PHE A 159 -4.21 24.06 33.77
CA PHE A 159 -3.89 23.45 32.48
C PHE A 159 -4.13 24.42 31.35
N ASP A 160 -5.18 25.26 31.41
CA ASP A 160 -5.48 26.28 30.39
C ASP A 160 -4.30 27.24 30.13
N ASN A 161 -3.44 27.46 31.13
CA ASN A 161 -2.24 28.29 31.04
C ASN A 161 -0.98 27.56 30.52
N LEU A 162 -1.08 26.29 30.11
CA LEU A 162 0.03 25.53 29.54
C LEU A 162 0.14 25.78 28.03
N THR A 163 1.33 26.18 27.60
CA THR A 163 1.65 26.37 26.18
C THR A 163 1.94 25.02 25.51
N GLY A 164 1.99 25.00 24.17
CA GLY A 164 2.37 23.80 23.42
C GLY A 164 3.78 23.31 23.77
N ASP A 165 4.73 24.23 23.95
CA ASP A 165 6.10 23.89 24.33
C ASP A 165 6.16 23.26 25.73
N ASP A 166 5.35 23.76 26.67
CA ASP A 166 5.26 23.15 28.00
C ASP A 166 4.74 21.71 27.94
N LEU A 167 3.72 21.48 27.11
CA LEU A 167 3.13 20.16 26.93
C LEU A 167 4.09 19.19 26.23
N ALA A 168 4.83 19.67 25.23
CA ALA A 168 5.87 18.90 24.56
C ALA A 168 7.01 18.54 25.52
N GLU A 169 7.55 19.52 26.26
CA GLU A 169 8.61 19.29 27.26
C GLU A 169 8.15 18.32 28.35
N LEU A 170 6.91 18.47 28.82
CA LEU A 170 6.35 17.59 29.83
C LEU A 170 6.19 16.16 29.30
N ASN A 171 5.74 16.02 28.04
CA ASN A 171 5.63 14.71 27.40
C ASN A 171 6.98 14.02 27.26
N GLU A 172 8.05 14.74 26.95
CA GLU A 172 9.40 14.16 26.88
C GLU A 172 9.91 13.72 28.26
N LYS A 173 9.64 14.50 29.32
CA LYS A 173 10.09 14.17 30.69
C LYS A 173 9.34 13.02 31.36
N VAL A 174 8.06 12.83 31.02
CA VAL A 174 7.21 11.79 31.63
C VAL A 174 7.42 10.42 30.97
N GLN A 175 8.07 10.37 29.81
CA GLN A 175 8.35 9.12 29.11
C GLN A 175 9.28 8.20 29.91
N MET A 176 8.99 6.90 29.84
CA MET A 176 9.86 5.87 30.42
C MET A 176 11.17 5.71 29.64
N ASN A 177 12.22 5.36 30.38
CA ASN A 177 13.45 4.84 29.79
C ASN A 177 13.31 3.33 29.57
N CYS A 178 14.04 2.79 28.60
CA CYS A 178 14.01 1.36 28.30
C CYS A 178 14.31 0.48 29.54
N SER A 179 15.30 0.87 30.35
CA SER A 179 15.69 0.13 31.57
C SER A 179 14.63 0.12 32.67
N ASP A 180 13.69 1.07 32.64
CA ASP A 180 12.55 1.09 33.56
C ASP A 180 11.40 0.19 33.09
N ILE A 181 11.41 -0.23 31.82
CA ILE A 181 10.40 -1.09 31.20
C ILE A 181 10.86 -2.54 31.25
N PHE A 182 12.02 -2.83 30.69
CA PHE A 182 12.50 -4.18 30.47
C PHE A 182 13.47 -4.61 31.56
N ARG A 183 13.21 -5.77 32.17
CA ARG A 183 14.09 -6.39 33.15
C ARG A 183 15.01 -7.42 32.50
N ARG A 184 14.45 -8.29 31.65
CA ARG A 184 15.19 -9.40 31.02
C ARG A 184 14.50 -9.79 29.71
N CYS A 185 15.28 -10.06 28.66
CA CYS A 185 14.79 -10.58 27.39
C CYS A 185 15.56 -11.82 26.99
N LEU A 186 14.86 -12.81 26.44
CA LEU A 186 15.45 -14.04 25.91
C LEU A 186 14.91 -14.32 24.52
N TRP A 187 15.79 -14.74 23.64
CA TRP A 187 15.48 -15.24 22.31
C TRP A 187 15.91 -16.70 22.24
N ASN A 188 14.95 -17.62 22.03
CA ASN A 188 15.19 -19.06 22.03
C ASN A 188 15.98 -19.55 23.27
N GLY A 189 15.69 -18.99 24.44
CA GLY A 189 16.36 -19.31 25.71
C GLY A 189 17.69 -18.59 25.94
N GLU A 190 18.23 -17.86 24.95
CA GLU A 190 19.46 -17.09 25.10
C GLU A 190 19.18 -15.64 25.50
N ARG A 191 19.87 -15.17 26.55
CA ARG A 191 19.67 -13.82 27.08
C ARG A 191 20.32 -12.77 26.18
N PHE A 192 19.59 -11.70 25.89
CA PHE A 192 20.12 -10.53 25.18
C PHE A 192 19.80 -9.21 25.89
N ASN A 193 20.48 -8.14 25.48
CA ASN A 193 20.21 -6.80 25.99
C ASN A 193 18.97 -6.21 25.30
N CYS A 194 17.85 -6.13 26.04
CA CYS A 194 16.59 -5.57 25.57
C CYS A 194 16.76 -4.19 24.92
N CYS A 195 17.52 -3.29 25.55
CA CYS A 195 17.64 -1.90 25.13
C CYS A 195 18.53 -1.69 23.89
N ASN A 196 19.24 -2.72 23.46
CA ASN A 196 19.96 -2.69 22.19
C ASN A 196 19.06 -3.07 21.00
N GLN A 197 17.95 -3.76 21.25
CA GLN A 197 17.03 -4.27 20.20
C GLN A 197 15.68 -3.54 20.18
N PHE A 198 15.18 -3.12 21.35
CA PHE A 198 13.97 -2.33 21.48
C PHE A 198 14.28 -0.85 21.28
N HIS A 199 13.79 -0.29 20.18
CA HIS A 199 14.00 1.11 19.85
C HIS A 199 12.73 1.93 20.05
N ARG A 200 12.92 3.20 20.43
CA ARG A 200 11.80 4.13 20.70
C ARG A 200 11.14 4.55 19.38
N ILE A 201 9.81 4.54 19.34
CA ILE A 201 9.01 5.06 18.23
C ILE A 201 7.85 5.90 18.78
N LYS A 202 7.61 7.07 18.18
CA LYS A 202 6.42 7.89 18.46
C LYS A 202 5.27 7.40 17.58
N THR A 203 4.10 7.19 18.18
CA THR A 203 2.91 6.63 17.50
C THR A 203 1.65 7.42 17.91
N MET A 204 0.49 7.08 17.32
CA MET A 204 -0.79 7.71 17.69
C MET A 204 -1.26 7.40 19.11
N ILE A 205 -0.71 6.36 19.74
CA ILE A 205 -1.09 5.93 21.09
C ILE A 205 -0.02 6.34 22.13
N GLY A 206 0.94 7.15 21.72
CA GLY A 206 2.06 7.62 22.53
C GLY A 206 3.40 7.04 22.10
N THR A 207 4.37 7.11 23.00
CA THR A 207 5.71 6.59 22.76
C THR A 207 5.79 5.11 23.12
N CYS A 208 6.24 4.29 22.16
CA CYS A 208 6.39 2.85 22.32
C CYS A 208 7.85 2.43 22.11
N PHE A 209 8.16 1.20 22.52
CA PHE A 209 9.43 0.53 22.25
C PHE A 209 9.16 -0.66 21.34
N ILE A 210 9.76 -0.66 20.16
CA ILE A 210 9.52 -1.67 19.12
C ILE A 210 10.80 -2.44 18.80
N LEU A 211 10.67 -3.76 18.66
CA LEU A 211 11.73 -4.69 18.32
C LEU A 211 11.50 -5.25 16.91
N ASN A 212 12.60 -5.48 16.18
CA ASN A 212 12.64 -6.11 14.86
C ASN A 212 11.75 -5.43 13.79
N ASN A 213 11.76 -4.09 13.75
CA ASN A 213 10.91 -3.30 12.87
C ASN A 213 11.72 -2.36 12.00
N TYR A 214 11.38 -2.28 10.70
CA TYR A 214 12.10 -1.49 9.71
C TYR A 214 11.84 0.02 9.75
N GLN A 215 10.81 0.48 10.49
CA GLN A 215 10.56 1.92 10.67
C GLN A 215 11.65 2.61 11.48
N VAL A 216 12.36 1.86 12.32
CA VAL A 216 13.36 2.41 13.23
C VAL A 216 14.75 1.96 12.79
N GLU A 217 15.70 2.89 12.80
CA GLU A 217 17.08 2.59 12.48
C GLU A 217 17.75 1.84 13.63
N SER A 218 18.25 0.64 13.35
CA SER A 218 19.00 -0.16 14.31
C SER A 218 20.51 -0.01 14.06
N ASN A 219 21.31 -0.06 15.13
CA ASN A 219 22.76 -0.13 14.99
C ASN A 219 23.15 -1.53 14.51
N LYS A 220 23.68 -1.61 13.27
CA LYS A 220 24.04 -2.88 12.62
C LYS A 220 25.01 -3.74 13.43
N GLU A 221 25.86 -3.13 14.27
CA GLU A 221 26.85 -3.86 15.09
C GLU A 221 26.21 -4.62 16.26
N THR A 222 25.10 -4.11 16.78
CA THR A 222 24.43 -4.71 17.95
C THR A 222 23.14 -5.42 17.58
N THR A 223 22.65 -5.28 16.35
CA THR A 223 21.34 -5.81 15.93
C THR A 223 21.39 -7.33 15.84
N MET A 224 20.47 -8.00 16.54
CA MET A 224 20.28 -9.43 16.42
C MET A 224 19.40 -9.76 15.22
N ASP A 225 19.70 -10.88 14.56
CA ASP A 225 18.89 -11.36 13.45
C ASP A 225 17.87 -12.40 13.97
N PHE A 226 16.62 -11.97 14.08
CA PHE A 226 15.52 -12.80 14.58
C PHE A 226 14.97 -13.72 13.48
N MET A 227 15.84 -14.50 12.85
CA MET A 227 15.48 -15.41 11.76
C MET A 227 14.99 -16.75 12.30
N MET A 228 13.99 -17.30 11.63
CA MET A 228 13.42 -18.61 11.88
C MET A 228 13.45 -19.42 10.60
N ASN A 229 13.92 -20.65 10.70
CA ASN A 229 13.98 -21.61 9.61
C ASN A 229 13.92 -23.03 10.19
N ARG A 230 14.08 -24.05 9.34
CA ARG A 230 14.06 -25.46 9.77
C ARG A 230 15.19 -25.86 10.70
N THR A 231 16.34 -25.19 10.67
CA THR A 231 17.49 -25.52 11.53
C THR A 231 17.40 -24.83 12.89
N THR A 232 16.92 -23.59 12.93
CA THR A 232 16.70 -22.84 14.19
C THR A 232 15.40 -23.24 14.89
N GLY A 233 14.42 -23.76 14.14
CA GLY A 233 13.08 -24.07 14.65
C GLY A 233 12.18 -22.84 14.75
N ALA A 234 11.01 -23.05 15.35
CA ALA A 234 10.04 -22.00 15.64
C ALA A 234 10.58 -21.09 16.75
N GLY A 235 10.51 -19.78 16.55
CA GLY A 235 11.10 -18.80 17.47
C GLY A 235 10.26 -18.57 18.74
N GLU A 236 10.95 -18.31 19.85
CA GLU A 236 10.37 -17.92 21.13
C GLU A 236 11.07 -16.65 21.67
N LEU A 237 10.27 -15.66 22.06
CA LEU A 237 10.71 -14.41 22.67
C LEU A 237 10.07 -14.27 24.07
N ASP A 238 10.90 -14.36 25.11
CA ASP A 238 10.53 -14.05 26.51
C ASP A 238 10.90 -12.59 26.80
N ILE A 239 9.91 -11.82 27.28
CA ILE A 239 10.08 -10.45 27.75
C ILE A 239 9.58 -10.37 29.18
N GLU A 240 10.51 -10.18 30.12
CA GLU A 240 10.20 -9.89 31.52
C GLU A 240 10.30 -8.38 31.78
N PHE A 241 9.25 -7.83 32.36
CA PHE A 241 9.11 -6.42 32.66
C PHE A 241 9.53 -6.07 34.09
N ASN A 242 9.93 -4.81 34.27
CA ASN A 242 10.24 -4.25 35.59
C ASN A 242 8.94 -3.94 36.35
N SER A 243 8.99 -3.95 37.68
CA SER A 243 7.83 -3.69 38.55
C SER A 243 7.28 -2.27 38.42
N LYS A 244 8.09 -1.33 37.91
CA LYS A 244 7.65 0.03 37.56
C LYS A 244 6.60 0.05 36.45
N LEU A 245 6.65 -0.91 35.52
CA LEU A 245 5.70 -1.01 34.40
C LEU A 245 4.41 -1.68 34.88
N THR A 246 3.43 -0.88 35.28
CA THR A 246 2.16 -1.37 35.83
C THR A 246 1.02 -1.42 34.81
N GLN A 247 1.04 -0.54 33.82
CA GLN A 247 0.05 -0.47 32.74
C GLN A 247 0.80 -0.35 31.42
N TYR A 248 0.51 -1.22 30.46
CA TYR A 248 1.09 -1.18 29.13
C TYR A 248 0.24 -1.99 28.15
N ASN A 249 0.38 -1.70 26.88
CA ASN A 249 -0.14 -2.52 25.79
C ASN A 249 1.02 -3.08 24.99
N SER A 250 0.99 -4.37 24.69
CA SER A 250 1.93 -5.01 23.78
C SER A 250 1.25 -5.33 22.45
N PHE A 251 1.99 -5.30 21.36
CA PHE A 251 1.49 -5.56 20.01
C PHE A 251 2.42 -6.51 19.27
N LEU A 252 1.84 -7.52 18.63
CA LEU A 252 2.53 -8.37 17.67
C LEU A 252 2.19 -7.87 16.26
N LEU A 253 3.18 -7.37 15.55
CA LEU A 253 3.01 -6.62 14.30
C LEU A 253 3.91 -7.17 13.20
N ASN A 254 3.57 -6.92 11.94
CA ASN A 254 4.50 -7.25 10.86
C ASN A 254 5.80 -6.39 10.97
N ASN A 255 6.84 -6.69 10.20
CA ASN A 255 8.14 -5.99 10.31
C ASN A 255 8.13 -4.52 9.81
N TYR A 256 7.05 -4.05 9.21
CA TYR A 256 6.88 -2.68 8.68
C TYR A 256 5.81 -1.86 9.41
N GLU A 257 4.87 -2.53 10.07
CA GLU A 257 3.72 -1.96 10.77
C GLU A 257 4.11 -1.16 12.01
N ILE A 258 3.23 -0.22 12.37
CA ILE A 258 3.32 0.54 13.62
C ILE A 258 2.09 0.30 14.50
N PRO A 259 2.22 0.42 15.84
CA PRO A 259 1.09 0.31 16.76
C PRO A 259 0.03 1.38 16.53
N THR A 260 -1.24 0.98 16.44
CA THR A 260 -2.41 1.87 16.34
C THR A 260 -3.59 1.34 17.16
N THR A 261 -4.56 2.22 17.44
CA THR A 261 -5.83 1.89 18.13
C THR A 261 -6.98 1.56 17.15
N THR A 262 -6.74 1.61 15.85
CA THR A 262 -7.79 1.67 14.83
C THR A 262 -8.53 0.36 14.57
N ASN A 263 -8.04 -0.76 15.08
CA ASN A 263 -8.77 -2.03 15.06
C ASN A 263 -8.67 -2.76 16.42
N PRO A 264 -9.60 -2.52 17.34
CA PRO A 264 -9.77 -3.34 18.54
C PRO A 264 -10.02 -4.82 18.22
N ASN A 265 -10.46 -5.12 16.98
CA ASN A 265 -10.76 -6.45 16.47
C ASN A 265 -9.58 -7.14 15.77
N ASP A 266 -8.43 -6.48 15.60
CA ASP A 266 -7.26 -7.12 14.96
C ASP A 266 -6.54 -8.09 15.90
N GLY A 267 -7.01 -8.24 17.15
CA GLY A 267 -6.57 -9.32 18.03
C GLY A 267 -5.14 -9.23 18.56
N ASN A 268 -4.33 -8.37 17.94
CA ASN A 268 -2.89 -8.28 18.18
C ASN A 268 -2.54 -7.37 19.36
N SER A 269 -3.51 -6.66 19.95
CA SER A 269 -3.28 -5.86 21.16
C SER A 269 -3.42 -6.72 22.42
N ILE A 270 -2.36 -6.74 23.21
CA ILE A 270 -2.19 -7.57 24.40
C ILE A 270 -2.05 -6.62 25.58
N GLN A 271 -3.14 -6.48 26.35
CA GLN A 271 -3.07 -5.70 27.57
C GLN A 271 -2.16 -6.38 28.60
N GLY A 272 -1.24 -5.61 29.16
CA GLY A 272 -0.34 -6.06 30.22
C GLY A 272 -1.08 -6.33 31.52
N MET A 273 -0.83 -7.50 32.12
CA MET A 273 -1.35 -7.90 33.43
C MET A 273 -0.25 -8.58 34.24
N LYS A 274 -0.40 -8.61 35.57
CA LYS A 274 0.50 -9.39 36.43
C LYS A 274 0.35 -10.87 36.13
N GLY A 275 1.46 -11.59 36.07
CA GLY A 275 1.54 -12.98 35.64
C GLY A 275 2.52 -13.17 34.50
N ILE A 276 2.56 -14.40 33.98
CA ILE A 276 3.27 -14.74 32.75
C ILE A 276 2.18 -15.02 31.71
N ARG A 277 2.15 -14.24 30.63
CA ARG A 277 1.20 -14.45 29.54
C ARG A 277 1.90 -15.13 28.38
N HIS A 278 1.35 -16.24 27.93
CA HIS A 278 1.83 -17.00 26.79
C HIS A 278 1.00 -16.68 25.56
N VAL A 279 1.63 -16.17 24.53
CA VAL A 279 1.00 -15.76 23.28
C VAL A 279 1.51 -16.66 22.17
N GLY A 280 0.70 -17.66 21.82
CA GLY A 280 0.96 -18.56 20.71
C GLY A 280 0.48 -17.97 19.39
N PHE A 281 1.36 -17.86 18.39
CA PHE A 281 1.01 -17.31 17.08
C PHE A 281 1.47 -18.17 15.90
N THR A 282 0.85 -17.96 14.75
CA THR A 282 1.29 -18.50 13.45
C THR A 282 1.44 -17.37 12.43
N LEU A 283 2.25 -17.62 11.41
CA LEU A 283 2.59 -16.66 10.38
C LEU A 283 2.24 -17.18 8.99
N GLN A 284 1.87 -16.27 8.10
CA GLN A 284 1.72 -16.51 6.67
C GLN A 284 2.45 -15.39 5.94
N ASP A 285 3.53 -15.74 5.25
CA ASP A 285 4.35 -14.78 4.52
C ASP A 285 3.74 -14.46 3.15
N VAL A 286 4.09 -13.30 2.60
CA VAL A 286 3.64 -12.84 1.29
C VAL A 286 4.83 -12.57 0.38
N GLU A 287 4.94 -13.34 -0.70
CA GLU A 287 5.91 -13.14 -1.78
C GLU A 287 5.31 -12.31 -2.91
N ASN A 288 6.12 -11.39 -3.45
CA ASN A 288 5.83 -10.77 -4.74
C ASN A 288 6.83 -11.29 -5.77
N VAL A 289 6.35 -11.65 -6.98
CA VAL A 289 7.25 -11.98 -8.09
C VAL A 289 8.12 -10.78 -8.48
N ALA A 290 9.31 -11.04 -9.02
CA ALA A 290 10.23 -10.01 -9.46
C ALA A 290 9.58 -9.06 -10.49
N GLY A 291 9.82 -7.75 -10.35
CA GLY A 291 9.27 -6.71 -11.22
C GLY A 291 7.90 -6.20 -10.77
N MET A 292 7.31 -6.71 -9.68
CA MET A 292 6.04 -6.21 -9.15
C MET A 292 6.12 -4.76 -8.68
N GLU A 293 7.31 -4.33 -8.27
CA GLU A 293 7.66 -2.95 -7.96
C GLU A 293 7.46 -2.00 -9.15
N ASN A 294 7.61 -2.48 -10.39
CA ASN A 294 7.47 -1.67 -11.61
C ASN A 294 6.02 -1.49 -12.06
N VAL A 295 5.09 -2.28 -11.51
CA VAL A 295 3.65 -2.15 -11.81
C VAL A 295 3.07 -0.99 -11.02
N ALA A 296 2.31 -0.14 -11.69
CA ALA A 296 1.75 1.03 -11.05
C ALA A 296 0.82 0.65 -9.88
N ILE A 297 0.87 1.45 -8.81
CA ILE A 297 0.10 1.26 -7.56
C ILE A 297 -1.38 0.95 -7.82
N HIS A 298 -2.03 1.70 -8.73
CA HIS A 298 -3.46 1.53 -9.04
C HIS A 298 -3.79 0.19 -9.72
N GLN A 299 -2.83 -0.45 -10.40
CA GLN A 299 -3.02 -1.76 -11.03
C GLN A 299 -2.83 -2.87 -10.01
N ARG A 300 -1.77 -2.82 -9.20
CA ARG A 300 -1.49 -3.85 -8.17
C ARG A 300 -2.28 -3.69 -6.87
N LYS A 301 -2.98 -2.57 -6.68
CA LYS A 301 -3.87 -2.27 -5.53
C LYS A 301 -3.21 -2.37 -4.16
N CYS A 302 -1.88 -2.31 -4.11
CA CYS A 302 -1.08 -2.26 -2.90
C CYS A 302 0.11 -1.32 -3.09
N ARG A 303 0.72 -0.92 -1.97
CA ARG A 303 1.89 -0.03 -1.95
C ARG A 303 3.07 -0.69 -1.26
N PHE A 304 4.26 -0.47 -1.79
CA PHE A 304 5.49 -0.96 -1.17
C PHE A 304 5.99 -0.02 -0.07
N PRO A 305 6.75 -0.53 0.92
CA PRO A 305 7.23 0.28 2.03
C PRO A 305 8.06 1.50 1.65
N TRP A 306 8.83 1.43 0.55
CA TRP A 306 9.66 2.53 0.07
C TRP A 306 8.92 3.53 -0.83
N GLU A 307 7.66 3.26 -1.18
CA GLU A 307 6.84 4.25 -1.88
C GLU A 307 6.23 5.14 -0.81
N ASN A 308 6.94 6.16 -0.36
CA ASN A 308 6.61 6.90 0.87
C ASN A 308 6.69 8.42 0.68
N GLU A 309 6.65 8.91 -0.56
CA GLU A 309 6.85 10.33 -0.91
C GLU A 309 5.87 11.30 -0.24
N ASP A 310 4.71 10.80 0.18
CA ASP A 310 3.64 11.53 0.87
C ASP A 310 3.71 11.46 2.41
N LEU A 311 4.64 10.67 2.97
CA LEU A 311 4.82 10.55 4.42
C LEU A 311 5.85 11.56 4.94
N VAL A 312 5.59 12.11 6.12
CA VAL A 312 6.45 13.13 6.74
C VAL A 312 7.04 12.63 8.06
N PHE A 313 6.27 11.87 8.85
CA PHE A 313 6.63 11.42 10.19
C PHE A 313 7.20 9.99 10.21
N TYR A 314 6.75 9.12 9.30
CA TYR A 314 7.21 7.73 9.23
C TYR A 314 8.12 7.50 8.03
N LYS A 315 9.16 6.68 8.23
CA LYS A 315 10.18 6.42 7.20
C LYS A 315 9.68 5.49 6.11
N LEU A 316 8.80 4.55 6.43
CA LEU A 316 8.28 3.59 5.46
C LEU A 316 6.77 3.63 5.42
N TYR A 317 6.22 3.39 4.23
CA TYR A 317 4.81 3.18 4.06
C TYR A 317 4.36 1.88 4.71
N ASN A 318 3.32 1.99 5.51
CA ASN A 318 2.37 0.92 5.78
C ASN A 318 0.99 1.56 5.96
N TYR A 319 -0.05 0.74 5.90
CA TYR A 319 -1.43 1.21 6.03
C TYR A 319 -1.67 2.02 7.31
N ASN A 320 -1.15 1.57 8.45
CA ASN A 320 -1.29 2.22 9.75
C ASN A 320 -0.53 3.56 9.85
N ALA A 321 0.65 3.64 9.23
CA ALA A 321 1.43 4.88 9.12
C ALA A 321 0.69 5.91 8.26
N CYS A 322 0.14 5.49 7.12
CA CYS A 322 -0.66 6.35 6.26
C CYS A 322 -1.89 6.93 6.99
N ILE A 323 -2.64 6.09 7.73
CA ILE A 323 -3.77 6.59 8.54
C ILE A 323 -3.30 7.61 9.58
N SER A 324 -2.16 7.32 10.23
CA SER A 324 -1.61 8.19 11.26
C SER A 324 -1.26 9.58 10.73
N GLU A 325 -0.66 9.64 9.54
CA GLU A 325 -0.33 10.88 8.83
C GLU A 325 -1.59 11.68 8.51
N ILE A 326 -2.64 11.01 8.02
CA ILE A 326 -3.92 11.65 7.70
C ILE A 326 -4.54 12.26 8.95
N TRP A 327 -4.50 11.57 10.09
CA TRP A 327 -5.04 12.11 11.34
C TRP A 327 -4.29 13.37 11.77
N ILE A 328 -2.96 13.37 11.71
CA ILE A 328 -2.14 14.54 12.04
C ILE A 328 -2.43 15.68 11.08
N LYS A 329 -2.53 15.41 9.77
CA LYS A 329 -2.90 16.40 8.76
C LYS A 329 -4.28 17.02 9.05
N ARG A 330 -5.28 16.20 9.39
CA ARG A 330 -6.62 16.68 9.76
C ARG A 330 -6.61 17.51 11.04
N MET A 331 -5.80 17.18 12.04
CA MET A 331 -5.64 18.03 13.24
C MET A 331 -5.18 19.45 12.85
N ILE A 332 -4.23 19.54 11.93
CA ILE A 332 -3.72 20.82 11.42
C ILE A 332 -4.80 21.55 10.61
N GLU A 333 -5.51 20.85 9.73
CA GLU A 333 -6.58 21.44 8.89
C GLU A 333 -7.75 21.98 9.73
N TYR A 334 -8.18 21.25 10.77
CA TYR A 334 -9.30 21.66 11.61
C TYR A 334 -8.92 22.65 12.72
N CYS A 335 -7.76 22.46 13.36
CA CYS A 335 -7.40 23.18 14.59
C CYS A 335 -6.09 23.97 14.49
N GLY A 336 -5.33 23.85 13.41
CA GLY A 336 -4.09 24.63 13.17
C GLY A 336 -2.88 24.22 14.02
N CYS A 337 -2.95 23.08 14.73
CA CYS A 337 -1.88 22.56 15.58
C CYS A 337 -2.00 21.04 15.76
N VAL A 338 -0.97 20.42 16.32
CA VAL A 338 -0.92 18.98 16.62
C VAL A 338 -0.87 18.75 18.13
N GLY A 339 -1.57 17.73 18.62
CA GLY A 339 -1.52 17.37 20.03
C GLY A 339 -0.13 16.85 20.45
N HIS A 340 0.31 17.18 21.66
CA HIS A 340 1.65 16.82 22.18
C HIS A 340 1.94 15.32 22.27
N LEU A 341 0.91 14.47 22.19
CA LEU A 341 1.05 13.01 22.22
C LEU A 341 1.39 12.39 20.87
N PHE A 342 1.18 13.13 19.77
CA PHE A 342 1.39 12.64 18.41
C PHE A 342 2.82 12.92 17.93
N PRO A 343 3.31 12.20 16.90
CA PRO A 343 4.53 12.57 16.21
C PRO A 343 4.44 14.02 15.67
N HIS A 344 5.43 14.84 16.00
CA HIS A 344 5.54 16.20 15.48
C HIS A 344 7.03 16.55 15.28
N PRO A 345 7.42 17.10 14.11
CA PRO A 345 8.75 17.64 13.91
C PRO A 345 8.91 18.98 14.65
N PRO A 346 10.14 19.47 14.87
CA PRO A 346 10.40 20.68 15.66
C PRO A 346 9.75 21.96 15.13
N TRP A 347 9.51 22.06 13.82
CA TRP A 347 8.91 23.24 13.18
C TRP A 347 7.37 23.27 13.25
N MET A 348 6.73 22.21 13.75
CA MET A 348 5.28 22.11 13.80
C MET A 348 4.74 22.64 15.12
N LYS A 349 3.68 23.46 15.06
CA LYS A 349 3.04 24.02 16.24
C LYS A 349 2.34 22.91 17.04
N VAL A 350 2.78 22.71 18.28
CA VAL A 350 2.08 21.90 19.28
C VAL A 350 0.93 22.72 19.87
N CYS A 351 -0.25 22.12 20.00
CA CYS A 351 -1.40 22.79 20.59
C CYS A 351 -1.13 23.14 22.05
N ASN A 352 -1.47 24.37 22.45
CA ASN A 352 -1.63 24.67 23.86
C ASN A 352 -2.86 23.93 24.42
N HIS A 353 -3.03 23.91 25.75
CA HIS A 353 -4.11 23.12 26.35
C HIS A 353 -5.51 23.60 25.95
N SER A 354 -5.75 24.90 25.80
CA SER A 354 -7.03 25.43 25.31
C SER A 354 -7.32 25.02 23.87
N GLU A 355 -6.29 24.96 23.01
CA GLU A 355 -6.39 24.48 21.63
C GLU A 355 -6.68 22.97 21.55
N LEU A 356 -6.23 22.18 22.53
CA LEU A 356 -6.60 20.76 22.61
C LEU A 356 -8.11 20.55 22.75
N GLU A 357 -8.88 21.54 23.20
CA GLU A 357 -10.34 21.46 23.21
C GLU A 357 -10.90 21.31 21.78
N CYS A 358 -10.30 22.00 20.80
CA CYS A 358 -10.67 21.86 19.39
C CYS A 358 -10.43 20.43 18.91
N ILE A 359 -9.22 19.90 19.15
CA ILE A 359 -8.85 18.53 18.78
C ILE A 359 -9.80 17.51 19.43
N SER A 360 -10.11 17.70 20.72
CA SER A 360 -11.03 16.84 21.45
C SER A 360 -12.45 16.84 20.86
N LYS A 361 -12.97 18.02 20.45
CA LYS A 361 -14.28 18.16 19.81
C LYS A 361 -14.30 17.63 18.36
N ALA A 362 -13.23 17.85 17.61
CA ALA A 362 -13.09 17.44 16.22
C ALA A 362 -12.68 15.97 16.07
N LYS A 363 -12.45 15.24 17.17
CA LYS A 363 -11.95 13.86 17.16
C LYS A 363 -12.72 12.92 16.23
N SER A 364 -14.05 12.97 16.23
CA SER A 364 -14.86 12.13 15.35
C SER A 364 -14.69 12.45 13.87
N ALA A 365 -14.53 13.72 13.51
CA ALA A 365 -14.26 14.15 12.14
C ALA A 365 -12.83 13.81 11.71
N ILE A 366 -11.86 13.92 12.63
CA ILE A 366 -10.46 13.55 12.38
C ILE A 366 -10.35 12.04 12.08
N VAL A 367 -11.01 11.20 12.89
CA VAL A 367 -10.97 9.73 12.78
C VAL A 367 -11.96 9.19 11.74
N ASP A 368 -12.74 10.03 11.05
CA ASP A 368 -13.80 9.55 10.16
C ASP A 368 -13.27 8.63 9.05
N ASN A 369 -13.67 7.35 9.16
CA ASN A 369 -13.30 6.25 8.28
C ASN A 369 -13.98 6.34 6.90
N ILE A 370 -15.13 7.00 6.78
CA ILE A 370 -15.83 7.15 5.49
C ILE A 370 -15.00 8.04 4.57
N SER A 371 -14.48 9.14 5.11
CA SER A 371 -13.60 10.06 4.40
C SER A 371 -12.18 9.53 4.17
N LEU A 372 -11.78 8.44 4.85
CA LEU A 372 -10.49 7.75 4.67
C LEU A 372 -10.50 6.75 3.51
N LYS A 373 -11.68 6.35 3.02
CA LYS A 373 -11.82 5.28 2.02
C LYS A 373 -11.12 5.65 0.71
N GLY A 374 -10.08 4.88 0.37
CA GLY A 374 -9.31 5.05 -0.87
C GLY A 374 -8.11 6.01 -0.77
N GLN A 375 -7.83 6.61 0.40
CA GLN A 375 -6.62 7.42 0.62
C GLN A 375 -5.42 6.53 0.97
N CYS A 376 -5.61 5.58 1.88
CA CYS A 376 -4.63 4.55 2.20
C CYS A 376 -5.02 3.23 1.53
N ILE A 377 -4.04 2.54 0.96
CA ILE A 377 -4.19 1.23 0.32
C ILE A 377 -3.37 0.17 1.08
N SER A 378 -3.68 -1.10 0.88
CA SER A 378 -3.03 -2.17 1.62
C SER A 378 -1.54 -2.31 1.29
N ASP A 379 -0.80 -2.96 2.19
CA ASP A 379 0.63 -3.16 2.05
C ASP A 379 0.95 -4.27 1.04
N CYS A 380 1.96 -4.06 0.18
CA CYS A 380 2.47 -5.10 -0.72
C CYS A 380 3.41 -6.08 0.00
N GLU A 381 4.06 -5.64 1.08
CA GLU A 381 4.98 -6.48 1.86
C GLU A 381 4.54 -6.57 3.31
N GLY A 382 4.85 -7.70 3.94
CA GLY A 382 4.54 -7.95 5.33
C GLY A 382 3.99 -9.35 5.54
N THR A 383 4.27 -9.88 6.73
CA THR A 383 3.77 -11.17 7.17
C THR A 383 2.41 -11.00 7.82
N ILE A 384 1.47 -11.87 7.48
CA ILE A 384 0.16 -11.95 8.14
C ILE A 384 0.31 -12.78 9.42
N ILE A 385 -0.20 -12.25 10.53
CA ILE A 385 0.00 -12.81 11.87
C ILE A 385 -1.36 -13.23 12.45
N PHE A 386 -1.42 -14.45 12.99
CA PHE A 386 -2.58 -14.97 13.71
C PHE A 386 -2.19 -15.28 15.17
N SER A 387 -2.52 -14.37 16.08
CA SER A 387 -2.01 -14.34 17.47
C SER A 387 -2.88 -15.05 18.52
N HIS A 388 -4.07 -15.53 18.15
CA HIS A 388 -5.04 -16.11 19.10
C HIS A 388 -5.02 -17.64 19.21
N ALA A 389 -4.03 -18.31 18.61
CA ALA A 389 -4.12 -19.74 18.45
C ALA A 389 -4.00 -20.50 19.79
N ASN A 390 -3.36 -19.94 20.84
CA ASN A 390 -3.26 -20.51 22.19
C ASN A 390 -2.86 -19.44 23.26
N ASP A 391 -3.65 -18.38 23.44
CA ASP A 391 -3.38 -17.38 24.49
C ASP A 391 -3.81 -17.91 25.87
N TRP A 392 -2.88 -17.95 26.82
CA TRP A 392 -3.17 -18.34 28.19
C TRP A 392 -2.26 -17.61 29.20
N MET A 393 -2.68 -17.59 30.45
CA MET A 393 -2.00 -16.84 31.51
C MET A 393 -1.64 -17.76 32.67
N GLU A 394 -0.38 -17.74 33.07
CA GLU A 394 0.11 -18.34 34.31
C GLU A 394 0.00 -17.32 35.44
N PRO A 395 -0.88 -17.53 36.43
CA PRO A 395 -1.02 -16.62 37.55
C PRO A 395 0.20 -16.73 38.46
N THR A 396 1.07 -15.71 38.41
CA THR A 396 2.23 -15.58 39.30
C THR A 396 2.22 -14.19 39.93
N ALA A 397 2.31 -14.12 41.26
CA ALA A 397 2.11 -12.88 42.02
C ALA A 397 3.24 -11.84 41.79
N ASP A 398 4.45 -12.32 41.49
CA ASP A 398 5.68 -11.50 41.50
C ASP A 398 6.30 -11.29 40.12
N LYS A 399 5.74 -11.88 39.06
CA LYS A 399 6.26 -11.76 37.69
C LYS A 399 5.29 -10.99 36.80
N ASN A 400 5.86 -10.23 35.88
CA ASN A 400 5.15 -9.58 34.80
C ASN A 400 5.96 -9.87 33.53
N ALA A 401 5.53 -10.85 32.76
CA ALA A 401 6.24 -11.29 31.56
C ALA A 401 5.27 -11.67 30.45
N ILE A 402 5.73 -11.52 29.21
CA ILE A 402 5.02 -12.03 28.03
C ILE A 402 5.98 -12.92 27.25
N ILE A 403 5.52 -14.12 26.91
CA ILE A 403 6.24 -15.11 26.13
C ILE A 403 5.51 -15.28 24.80
N PHE A 404 6.10 -14.74 23.74
CA PHE A 404 5.64 -14.95 22.38
C PHE A 404 6.31 -16.19 21.82
N HIS A 405 5.53 -17.21 21.47
CA HIS A 405 6.06 -18.45 20.90
C HIS A 405 5.33 -18.77 19.61
N MET A 406 6.10 -19.04 18.57
CA MET A 406 5.56 -19.47 17.30
C MET A 406 5.14 -20.94 17.41
N LEU A 407 3.87 -21.26 17.11
CA LEU A 407 3.34 -22.62 17.29
C LEU A 407 3.91 -23.62 16.28
N SER A 408 4.16 -23.15 15.06
CA SER A 408 4.74 -23.94 13.98
C SER A 408 5.33 -23.00 12.94
N LEU A 409 6.37 -23.45 12.23
CA LEU A 409 6.87 -22.73 11.06
C LEU A 409 5.76 -22.59 10.00
N PRO A 410 5.74 -21.51 9.21
CA PRO A 410 4.65 -21.23 8.27
C PRO A 410 4.52 -22.36 7.28
N SER A 411 3.36 -22.95 7.06
CA SER A 411 3.18 -24.05 6.09
C SER A 411 2.71 -23.58 4.70
N ILE A 412 2.29 -22.33 4.62
CA ILE A 412 1.72 -21.71 3.43
C ILE A 412 2.33 -20.33 3.22
N ARG A 413 2.46 -19.92 1.96
CA ARG A 413 2.88 -18.58 1.56
C ARG A 413 1.91 -18.05 0.51
N TYR A 414 1.53 -16.79 0.62
CA TYR A 414 0.80 -16.14 -0.46
C TYR A 414 1.78 -15.62 -1.50
N LYS A 415 1.57 -15.97 -2.77
CA LYS A 415 2.41 -15.52 -3.86
C LYS A 415 1.59 -14.64 -4.80
N ARG A 416 2.02 -13.40 -4.96
CA ARG A 416 1.45 -12.47 -5.94
C ARG A 416 2.18 -12.63 -7.26
N TYR A 417 1.43 -12.87 -8.32
CA TYR A 417 1.96 -13.06 -9.67
C TYR A 417 1.22 -12.18 -10.68
N PHE A 418 1.82 -11.98 -11.85
CA PHE A 418 1.16 -11.30 -12.95
C PHE A 418 0.24 -12.28 -13.68
N THR A 419 -1.04 -11.95 -13.79
CA THR A 419 -2.00 -12.68 -14.63
C THR A 419 -1.83 -12.33 -16.11
N CYS A 420 -1.46 -11.07 -16.38
CA CYS A 420 -1.25 -10.54 -17.72
C CYS A 420 -0.10 -9.53 -17.67
N SER A 421 1.04 -9.91 -18.24
CA SER A 421 2.20 -9.03 -18.40
C SER A 421 2.09 -8.22 -19.70
N LEU A 422 2.94 -7.19 -19.87
CA LEU A 422 3.02 -6.44 -21.13
C LEU A 422 3.37 -7.37 -22.32
N LEU A 423 4.19 -8.39 -22.08
CA LEU A 423 4.54 -9.37 -23.09
C LEU A 423 3.31 -10.16 -23.55
N ASP A 424 2.47 -10.58 -22.61
CA ASP A 424 1.23 -11.32 -22.91
C ASP A 424 0.25 -10.47 -23.73
N VAL A 425 0.18 -9.16 -23.47
CA VAL A 425 -0.59 -8.22 -24.30
C VAL A 425 -0.06 -8.18 -25.72
N VAL A 426 1.26 -8.02 -25.91
CA VAL A 426 1.88 -7.98 -27.25
C VAL A 426 1.63 -9.28 -28.01
N VAL A 427 1.81 -10.43 -27.36
CA VAL A 427 1.55 -11.76 -27.94
C VAL A 427 0.07 -11.94 -28.29
N SER A 428 -0.84 -11.55 -27.40
CA SER A 428 -2.29 -11.68 -27.62
C SER A 428 -2.79 -10.77 -28.74
N VAL A 429 -2.32 -9.51 -28.79
CA VAL A 429 -2.63 -8.56 -29.87
C VAL A 429 -2.09 -9.06 -31.20
N GLY A 430 -0.84 -9.54 -31.23
CA GLY A 430 -0.23 -10.13 -32.42
C GLY A 430 -0.99 -11.36 -32.91
N SER A 431 -1.39 -12.24 -31.99
CA SER A 431 -2.18 -13.44 -32.29
C SER A 431 -3.57 -13.09 -32.82
N ALA A 432 -4.26 -12.10 -32.24
CA ALA A 432 -5.55 -11.62 -32.70
C ALA A 432 -5.44 -10.98 -34.11
N ALA A 433 -4.43 -10.14 -34.35
CA ALA A 433 -4.20 -9.54 -35.65
C ALA A 433 -3.84 -10.59 -36.72
N GLY A 434 -3.03 -11.59 -36.36
CA GLY A 434 -2.71 -12.72 -37.23
C GLY A 434 -3.91 -13.59 -37.58
N LEU A 435 -4.72 -13.97 -36.57
CA LEU A 435 -5.88 -14.85 -36.75
C LEU A 435 -7.01 -14.18 -37.56
N PHE A 436 -7.37 -12.94 -37.23
CA PHE A 436 -8.52 -12.27 -37.85
C PHE A 436 -8.16 -11.53 -39.15
N MET A 437 -6.94 -10.99 -39.26
CA MET A 437 -6.55 -10.15 -40.40
C MET A 437 -5.46 -10.79 -41.28
N GLY A 438 -4.82 -11.88 -40.85
CA GLY A 438 -3.59 -12.35 -41.49
C GLY A 438 -2.44 -11.34 -41.41
N ALA A 439 -2.53 -10.39 -40.46
CA ALA A 439 -1.58 -9.31 -40.33
C ALA A 439 -0.38 -9.73 -39.49
N SER A 440 0.79 -9.23 -39.84
CA SER A 440 2.03 -9.36 -39.07
C SER A 440 2.64 -7.98 -38.81
N VAL A 441 3.76 -7.96 -38.08
CA VAL A 441 4.56 -6.74 -37.90
C VAL A 441 4.98 -6.15 -39.27
N LEU A 442 5.25 -6.99 -40.28
CA LEU A 442 5.58 -6.53 -41.63
C LEU A 442 4.40 -5.80 -42.29
N SER A 443 3.16 -6.26 -42.07
CA SER A 443 1.96 -5.59 -42.57
C SER A 443 1.80 -4.18 -42.00
N LEU A 444 2.25 -3.93 -40.75
CA LEU A 444 2.27 -2.59 -40.17
C LEU A 444 3.34 -1.70 -40.80
N VAL A 445 4.51 -2.26 -41.15
CA VAL A 445 5.60 -1.54 -41.83
C VAL A 445 5.26 -1.24 -43.30
N GLU A 446 4.45 -2.09 -43.95
CA GLU A 446 3.97 -1.87 -45.31
C GLU A 446 3.10 -0.61 -45.43
N ILE A 447 2.29 -0.27 -44.42
CA ILE A 447 1.40 0.90 -44.44
C ILE A 447 2.17 2.21 -44.69
N PRO A 448 3.17 2.61 -43.88
CA PRO A 448 3.95 3.82 -44.15
C PRO A 448 4.80 3.70 -45.42
N TYR A 449 5.28 2.50 -45.80
CA TYR A 449 5.97 2.31 -47.08
C TYR A 449 5.08 2.68 -48.28
N TRP A 450 3.82 2.21 -48.29
CA TRP A 450 2.87 2.49 -49.36
C TRP A 450 2.34 3.93 -49.33
N LEU A 451 2.13 4.50 -48.14
CA LEU A 451 1.62 5.87 -47.98
C LEU A 451 2.68 6.94 -48.22
N LEU A 452 3.91 6.73 -47.74
CA LEU A 452 4.99 7.71 -47.79
C LEU A 452 5.93 7.42 -48.97
N LEU A 453 6.64 6.30 -48.97
CA LEU A 453 7.71 6.09 -49.96
C LEU A 453 7.18 5.89 -51.37
N ARG A 454 6.16 5.05 -51.56
CA ARG A 454 5.58 4.82 -52.90
C ARG A 454 4.66 5.95 -53.37
N GLY A 455 4.12 6.73 -52.44
CA GLY A 455 3.30 7.91 -52.73
C GLY A 455 4.11 9.14 -53.11
N PHE A 456 5.33 9.29 -52.58
CA PHE A 456 6.21 10.44 -52.82
C PHE A 456 7.23 10.24 -53.97
N PHE A 457 7.73 9.01 -54.17
CA PHE A 457 8.71 8.70 -55.23
C PHE A 457 8.08 8.29 -56.57
N ARG A 458 6.93 8.87 -56.93
CA ARG A 458 6.22 8.54 -58.17
C ARG A 458 5.86 9.75 -59.01
#